data_AF-A0A1B9ENC8-F1
#
_entry.id   AF-A0A1B9ENC8-F1
#
_cell.length_a   1.000
_cell.length_b   1.000
_cell.length_c   1.000
_cell.angle_alpha   90.00
_cell.angle_beta   90.00
_cell.angle_gamma   90.00
#
_symmetry.space_group_name_H-M   'P 1'
#
loop_
_entity.id
_entity.type
_entity.pdbx_description
1 polymer ?
#
loop_
_entity_poly.entity_id
_entity_poly.type
_entity_poly.pdbx_seq_one_letter_code
_entity_poly.pdbx_strand_id
1 'polypeptide(L)'
;MKGIEFEVKLPDENLDLDVLIRNDGHIVYAAQLKDVDTIKGIKSAVKKISHAQLMGSLDEAGLPNTPIGVKAGILDIRALMSEVTEREIQATQRAADRCNASFELKFDDGSITVYPTNAITP
;
A
#
# COMPACT_ATOMS: atom_id res chain seq x y z
N MET A 1 -5.94 5.19 -21.96
CA MET A 1 -5.64 4.15 -20.95
C MET A 1 -6.89 3.28 -20.84
N LYS A 2 -6.84 2.01 -21.25
CA LYS A 2 -7.96 1.07 -21.05
C LYS A 2 -7.67 0.29 -19.76
N GLY A 3 -8.71 -0.07 -19.02
CA GLY A 3 -8.58 -0.93 -17.83
C GLY A 3 -8.18 -0.24 -16.54
N ILE A 4 -8.23 1.11 -16.44
CA ILE A 4 -8.18 1.76 -15.11
C ILE A 4 -9.56 1.62 -14.46
N GLU A 5 -9.57 1.20 -13.20
CA GLU A 5 -10.75 1.15 -12.34
C GLU A 5 -10.46 1.92 -11.05
N PHE A 6 -11.53 2.45 -10.43
CA PHE A 6 -11.47 3.25 -9.21
C PHE A 6 -12.41 2.67 -8.16
N GLU A 7 -12.03 2.80 -6.89
CA GLU A 7 -12.81 2.37 -5.72
C GLU A 7 -13.38 0.95 -5.83
N VAL A 8 -12.50 -0.01 -6.16
CA VAL A 8 -12.87 -1.41 -6.31
C VAL A 8 -12.75 -2.12 -4.97
N LYS A 9 -13.87 -2.69 -4.51
CA LYS A 9 -13.93 -3.51 -3.29
C LYS A 9 -14.21 -4.96 -3.68
N LEU A 10 -13.31 -5.85 -3.26
CA LEU A 10 -13.44 -7.29 -3.41
C LEU A 10 -13.45 -7.89 -2.00
N PRO A 11 -14.60 -7.88 -1.30
CA PRO A 11 -14.67 -8.24 0.12
C PRO A 11 -14.33 -9.72 0.36
N ASP A 12 -14.71 -10.60 -0.55
CA ASP A 12 -14.37 -12.04 -0.49
C ASP A 12 -12.86 -12.26 -0.63
N GLU A 13 -12.18 -11.33 -1.30
CA GLU A 13 -10.73 -11.30 -1.48
C GLU A 13 -10.01 -10.44 -0.45
N ASN A 14 -10.72 -9.83 0.52
CA ASN A 14 -10.16 -8.87 1.48
C ASN A 14 -9.31 -7.77 0.81
N LEU A 15 -9.77 -7.27 -0.34
CA LEU A 15 -9.14 -6.17 -1.09
C LEU A 15 -10.07 -4.95 -1.15
N ASP A 16 -9.46 -3.79 -0.98
CA ASP A 16 -10.08 -2.47 -1.07
C ASP A 16 -9.05 -1.58 -1.77
N LEU A 17 -9.34 -1.21 -3.03
CA LEU A 17 -8.39 -0.62 -3.95
C LEU A 17 -8.95 0.69 -4.50
N ASP A 18 -8.33 1.81 -4.14
CA ASP A 18 -8.77 3.13 -4.63
C ASP A 18 -8.52 3.29 -6.13
N VAL A 19 -7.41 2.76 -6.64
CA VAL A 19 -7.07 2.77 -8.07
C VAL A 19 -6.43 1.44 -8.46
N LEU A 20 -6.83 0.88 -9.60
CA LEU A 20 -6.16 -0.28 -10.16
C LEU A 20 -6.11 -0.23 -11.69
N ILE A 21 -5.19 -1.01 -12.26
CA ILE A 21 -5.08 -1.26 -13.69
C ILE A 21 -5.27 -2.75 -13.95
N ARG A 22 -6.23 -3.10 -14.82
CA ARG A 22 -6.37 -4.45 -15.37
C ARG A 22 -5.82 -4.56 -16.78
N ASN A 23 -5.16 -5.67 -17.04
CA ASN A 23 -4.82 -6.13 -18.38
C ASN A 23 -5.24 -7.59 -18.52
N ASP A 24 -6.06 -7.89 -19.54
CA ASP A 24 -6.59 -9.23 -19.82
C ASP A 24 -7.18 -9.94 -18.58
N GLY A 25 -7.92 -9.19 -17.75
CA GLY A 25 -8.56 -9.68 -16.52
C GLY A 25 -7.68 -9.69 -15.28
N HIS A 26 -6.35 -9.57 -15.42
CA HIS A 26 -5.39 -9.55 -14.32
C HIS A 26 -5.12 -8.14 -13.80
N ILE A 27 -5.00 -7.97 -12.49
CA ILE A 27 -4.62 -6.70 -11.88
C ILE A 27 -3.09 -6.56 -11.96
N VAL A 28 -2.61 -5.63 -12.79
CA VAL A 28 -1.17 -5.41 -13.00
C VAL A 28 -0.61 -4.35 -12.06
N TYR A 29 -1.45 -3.41 -11.62
CA TYR A 29 -1.09 -2.37 -10.65
C TYR A 29 -2.28 -2.08 -9.75
N ALA A 30 -2.05 -1.88 -8.46
CA ALA A 30 -3.07 -1.42 -7.52
C ALA A 30 -2.49 -0.45 -6.50
N ALA A 31 -3.26 0.59 -6.18
CA ALA A 31 -2.90 1.58 -5.19
C ALA A 31 -4.01 1.74 -4.15
N GLN A 32 -3.60 1.98 -2.91
CA GLN A 32 -4.46 2.49 -1.86
C GLN A 32 -3.94 3.86 -1.40
N LEU A 33 -4.85 4.83 -1.37
CA LEU A 33 -4.58 6.21 -0.97
C LEU A 33 -5.08 6.42 0.47
N LYS A 34 -4.37 7.24 1.24
CA LYS A 34 -4.76 7.54 2.60
C LYS A 34 -4.31 8.91 3.08
N ASP A 35 -5.27 9.72 3.52
CA ASP A 35 -4.97 10.94 4.26
C ASP A 35 -4.54 10.61 5.70
N VAL A 36 -3.48 11.27 6.14
CA VAL A 36 -2.90 11.10 7.48
C VAL A 36 -2.63 12.48 8.09
N ASP A 37 -3.43 12.84 9.09
CA ASP A 37 -3.35 14.19 9.67
C ASP A 37 -2.10 14.48 10.51
N THR A 38 -1.37 13.45 10.96
CA THR A 38 -0.18 13.61 11.82
C THR A 38 0.82 12.46 11.65
N ILE A 39 2.10 12.70 11.99
CA ILE A 39 3.15 11.66 12.03
C ILE A 39 2.72 10.42 12.83
N LYS A 40 2.07 10.61 13.98
CA LYS A 40 1.59 9.49 14.83
C LYS A 40 0.55 8.62 14.12
N GLY A 41 -0.14 9.16 13.13
CA GLY A 41 -1.13 8.46 12.31
C GLY A 41 -0.53 7.48 11.31
N ILE A 42 0.73 7.67 10.89
CA ILE A 42 1.40 6.86 9.85
C ILE A 42 1.31 5.37 10.20
N LYS A 43 1.69 4.99 11.43
CA LYS A 43 1.67 3.58 11.87
C LYS A 43 0.28 2.94 11.75
N SER A 44 -0.78 3.68 12.07
CA SER A 44 -2.15 3.16 11.96
C SER A 44 -2.55 2.99 10.50
N ALA A 45 -2.26 3.99 9.67
CA ALA A 45 -2.55 3.98 8.24
C ALA A 45 -1.86 2.82 7.51
N VAL A 46 -0.53 2.68 7.64
CA VAL A 46 0.21 1.60 6.97
C VAL A 46 -0.22 0.22 7.45
N LYS A 47 -0.62 0.08 8.73
CA LYS A 47 -1.16 -1.19 9.25
C LYS A 47 -2.50 -1.52 8.58
N LYS A 48 -3.40 -0.54 8.45
CA LYS A 48 -4.70 -0.74 7.82
C LYS A 48 -4.54 -1.13 6.35
N ILE A 49 -3.74 -0.38 5.60
CA ILE A 49 -3.45 -0.66 4.18
C ILE A 49 -2.91 -2.09 4.03
N SER A 50 -1.88 -2.44 4.81
CA SER A 50 -1.21 -3.73 4.67
C SER A 50 -2.01 -4.93 5.15
N HIS A 51 -3.03 -4.80 6.01
CA HIS A 51 -3.79 -5.96 6.52
C HIS A 51 -5.19 -6.09 5.92
N ALA A 52 -5.80 -4.98 5.51
CA ALA A 52 -7.21 -4.94 5.16
C ALA A 52 -7.49 -4.44 3.75
N GLN A 53 -6.46 -4.01 3.00
CA GLN A 53 -6.67 -3.32 1.72
C GLN A 53 -5.78 -3.88 0.59
N LEU A 54 -4.47 -4.11 0.84
CA LEU A 54 -3.51 -4.54 -0.20
C LEU A 54 -2.97 -5.97 -0.07
N MET A 55 -3.10 -6.63 1.09
CA MET A 55 -2.61 -8.00 1.24
C MET A 55 -3.49 -9.01 0.50
N GLY A 56 -4.79 -8.77 0.49
CA GLY A 56 -5.79 -9.71 0.00
C GLY A 56 -5.97 -10.91 0.93
N SER A 57 -6.83 -11.83 0.52
CA SER A 57 -7.03 -13.12 1.15
C SER A 57 -5.86 -14.05 0.76
N LEU A 58 -5.45 -14.90 1.69
CA LEU A 58 -4.35 -15.85 1.48
C LEU A 58 -4.90 -17.28 1.38
N ASP A 59 -4.28 -18.10 0.55
CA ASP A 59 -4.54 -19.55 0.49
C ASP A 59 -3.87 -20.29 1.66
N GLU A 60 -4.04 -21.62 1.72
CA GLU A 60 -3.45 -22.47 2.76
C GLU A 60 -1.91 -22.46 2.77
N ALA A 61 -1.27 -22.07 1.66
CA ALA A 61 0.18 -21.93 1.54
C ALA A 61 0.66 -20.51 1.92
N GLY A 62 -0.24 -19.60 2.26
CA GLY A 62 0.06 -18.20 2.58
C GLY A 62 0.32 -17.32 1.36
N LEU A 63 -0.12 -17.73 0.17
CA LEU A 63 -0.02 -16.94 -1.06
C LEU A 63 -1.34 -16.18 -1.31
N PRO A 64 -1.29 -14.97 -1.92
CA PRO A 64 -2.51 -14.23 -2.24
C PRO A 64 -3.41 -14.97 -3.25
N ASN A 65 -4.70 -15.11 -2.93
CA ASN A 65 -5.71 -15.69 -3.83
C ASN A 65 -5.92 -14.84 -5.10
N THR A 66 -5.80 -13.52 -4.97
CA THR A 66 -5.83 -12.57 -6.08
C THR A 66 -4.42 -12.03 -6.32
N PRO A 67 -3.70 -12.50 -7.35
CA PRO A 67 -2.39 -11.97 -7.69
C PRO A 67 -2.50 -10.53 -8.19
N ILE A 68 -1.68 -9.65 -7.62
CA ILE A 68 -1.50 -8.27 -8.06
C ILE A 68 -0.03 -8.09 -8.42
N GLY A 69 0.25 -7.59 -9.62
CA GLY A 69 1.63 -7.39 -10.11
C GLY A 69 2.42 -6.42 -9.23
N VAL A 70 2.00 -5.15 -9.21
CA VAL A 70 2.61 -4.09 -8.38
C VAL A 70 1.58 -3.53 -7.41
N LYS A 71 1.98 -3.30 -6.16
CA LYS A 71 1.15 -2.73 -5.11
C LYS A 71 1.80 -1.48 -4.53
N ALA A 72 1.01 -0.43 -4.34
CA ALA A 72 1.45 0.82 -3.74
C ALA A 72 0.49 1.31 -2.65
N GLY A 73 1.02 1.67 -1.48
CA GLY A 73 0.31 2.46 -0.47
C GLY A 73 0.78 3.90 -0.52
N ILE A 74 -0.08 4.86 -0.81
CA ILE A 74 0.28 6.28 -0.86
C ILE A 74 -0.39 6.99 0.31
N LEU A 75 0.42 7.55 1.20
CA LEU A 75 -0.05 8.31 2.35
C LEU A 75 0.19 9.79 2.07
N ASP A 76 -0.88 10.58 2.11
CA ASP A 76 -0.81 12.04 2.08
C ASP A 76 -0.80 12.56 3.52
N ILE A 77 0.38 13.01 3.99
CA ILE A 77 0.68 13.26 5.39
C ILE A 77 0.81 14.76 5.62
N ARG A 78 -0.06 15.31 6.45
CA ARG A 78 -0.07 16.73 6.83
C ARG A 78 0.97 17.03 7.91
N ALA A 79 2.24 16.89 7.55
CA ALA A 79 3.40 17.16 8.40
C ALA A 79 4.66 17.36 7.54
N LEU A 80 5.76 17.76 8.16
CA LEU A 80 7.07 17.86 7.50
C LEU A 80 7.86 16.55 7.59
N MET A 81 8.69 16.26 6.58
CA MET A 81 9.57 15.09 6.55
C MET A 81 10.48 15.01 7.77
N SER A 82 10.97 16.15 8.27
CA SER A 82 11.87 16.21 9.43
C SER A 82 11.22 15.73 10.74
N GLU A 83 9.89 15.65 10.79
CA GLU A 83 9.15 15.20 11.98
C GLU A 83 8.98 13.68 12.05
N VAL A 84 9.29 12.97 10.96
CA VAL A 84 9.21 11.51 10.89
C VAL A 84 10.28 10.90 11.79
N THR A 85 9.88 9.95 12.64
CA THR A 85 10.84 9.21 13.46
C THR A 85 11.18 7.86 12.82
N GLU A 86 12.30 7.29 13.25
CA GLU A 86 12.70 5.94 12.85
C GLU A 86 11.60 4.90 13.13
N ARG A 87 10.79 5.11 14.18
CA ARG A 87 9.69 4.21 14.53
C ARG A 87 8.64 4.14 13.44
N GLU A 88 8.27 5.26 12.83
CA GLU A 88 7.30 5.33 11.74
C GLU A 88 7.88 4.73 10.46
N ILE A 89 9.16 4.97 10.17
CA ILE A 89 9.85 4.34 9.04
C ILE A 89 9.87 2.81 9.19
N GLN A 90 10.28 2.29 10.35
CA GLN A 90 10.28 0.85 10.61
C GLN A 90 8.87 0.24 10.56
N ALA A 91 7.83 0.99 10.98
CA ALA A 91 6.45 0.53 10.84
C ALA A 91 6.02 0.43 9.38
N THR A 92 6.43 1.41 8.56
CA THR A 92 6.19 1.43 7.11
C THR A 92 6.93 0.28 6.43
N GLN A 93 8.21 0.05 6.77
CA GLN A 93 8.99 -1.07 6.24
C GLN A 93 8.33 -2.42 6.53
N ARG A 94 7.91 -2.66 7.79
CA ARG A 94 7.20 -3.90 8.15
C ARG A 94 5.87 -4.07 7.41
N ALA A 95 5.20 -2.98 7.06
CA ALA A 95 3.98 -3.02 6.26
C ALA A 95 4.29 -3.31 4.78
N ALA A 96 5.31 -2.66 4.22
CA ALA A 96 5.82 -2.90 2.87
C ALA A 96 6.19 -4.37 2.66
N ASP A 97 7.00 -4.93 3.56
CA ASP A 97 7.42 -6.33 3.52
C ASP A 97 6.22 -7.29 3.62
N ARG A 98 5.27 -7.00 4.51
CA ARG A 98 4.11 -7.87 4.77
C ARG A 98 3.20 -8.02 3.56
N CYS A 99 2.89 -6.92 2.90
CA CYS A 99 1.97 -6.93 1.76
C CYS A 99 2.70 -6.88 0.42
N ASN A 100 4.03 -6.99 0.41
CA ASN A 100 4.88 -6.85 -0.78
C ASN A 100 4.45 -5.64 -1.65
N ALA A 101 4.35 -4.47 -1.00
CA ALA A 101 3.92 -3.23 -1.62
C ALA A 101 4.95 -2.13 -1.33
N SER A 102 5.18 -1.24 -2.29
CA SER A 102 5.88 0.02 -2.00
C SER A 102 4.95 0.95 -1.23
N PHE A 103 5.54 1.81 -0.38
CA PHE A 103 4.82 2.87 0.30
C PHE A 103 5.43 4.22 -0.02
N GLU A 104 4.64 5.15 -0.53
CA GLU A 104 5.03 6.55 -0.69
C GLU A 104 4.43 7.36 0.46
N LEU A 105 5.29 7.87 1.33
CA LEU A 105 4.92 8.80 2.39
C LEU A 105 5.11 10.22 1.84
N LYS A 106 4.03 10.87 1.44
CA LYS A 106 4.04 12.26 0.93
C LYS A 106 3.81 13.21 2.10
N PHE A 107 4.69 14.19 2.24
CA PHE A 107 4.68 15.23 3.26
C PHE A 107 4.49 16.59 2.56
N ASP A 108 4.25 17.63 3.34
CA ASP A 108 4.06 18.98 2.80
C ASP A 108 5.33 19.52 2.10
N ASP A 109 6.51 19.02 2.49
CA ASP A 109 7.83 19.46 2.01
C ASP A 109 8.61 18.41 1.20
N GLY A 110 8.01 17.25 0.91
CA GLY A 110 8.65 16.21 0.09
C GLY A 110 8.06 14.82 0.26
N SER A 111 8.83 13.78 -0.03
CA SER A 111 8.34 12.40 0.07
C SER A 111 9.43 11.41 0.43
N ILE A 112 9.05 10.34 1.13
CA ILE A 112 9.88 9.17 1.40
C ILE A 112 9.24 7.95 0.74
N THR A 113 9.98 7.26 -0.12
CA THR A 113 9.54 5.98 -0.69
C THR A 113 10.20 4.83 0.07
N VAL A 114 9.38 3.89 0.53
CA VAL A 114 9.79 2.65 1.20
C VAL A 114 9.45 1.48 0.30
N TYR A 115 10.44 0.70 -0.10
CA TYR A 115 10.26 -0.52 -0.89
C TYR A 115 10.25 -1.75 0.02
N PRO A 116 9.54 -2.84 -0.36
CA PRO A 116 9.69 -4.11 0.34
C PRO A 116 11.14 -4.60 0.22
N THR A 117 11.72 -5.07 1.32
CA THR A 117 13.14 -5.48 1.41
C THR A 117 13.49 -6.58 0.41
N ASN A 118 12.54 -7.48 0.15
CA ASN A 118 12.71 -8.63 -0.74
C ASN A 118 11.94 -8.48 -2.06
N ALA A 119 11.56 -7.26 -2.44
CA ALA A 119 10.84 -7.04 -3.68
C ALA A 119 11.68 -7.48 -4.88
N ILE A 120 11.11 -8.33 -5.74
CA ILE A 120 11.73 -8.76 -7.00
C ILE A 120 11.56 -7.67 -8.08
N THR A 121 10.60 -6.76 -7.88
CA THR A 121 10.31 -5.64 -8.78
C THR A 121 9.79 -4.47 -7.93
N PRO A 122 10.35 -3.25 -8.08
CA PRO A 122 9.89 -2.07 -7.35
C PRO A 122 8.49 -1.59 -7.78
#